data_AF-A0A5P8VSV9-F1
#
_entry.id   AF-A0A5P8VSV9-F1
#
_cell.length_a   1.000
_cell.length_b   1.000
_cell.length_c   1.000
_cell.angle_alpha   90.00
_cell.angle_beta   90.00
_cell.angle_gamma   90.00
#
_symmetry.space_group_name_H-M   'P 1'
#
loop_
_entity.id
_entity.type
_entity.pdbx_description
1 polymer ?
#
loop_
_entity_poly.entity_id
_entity_poly.type
_entity_poly.pdbx_seq_one_letter_code
_entity_poly.pdbx_strand_id
1 'polypeptide(L)' 'MSKPFYKNKLTGNYGVLEGVVPLTLRLVNAVGGMIELSHQHENVTAENLVEVSSEEVQKALLGF' A
#
# COMPACT_ATOMS: atom_id res chain seq x y z
N MET A 1 -5.51 13.14 9.52
CA MET A 1 -6.28 12.40 8.49
C MET A 1 -5.48 11.15 8.14
N SER A 2 -6.04 9.96 8.34
CA SER A 2 -5.39 8.71 7.92
C SER A 2 -5.33 8.70 6.39
N LYS A 3 -4.15 8.52 5.80
CA LYS A 3 -4.06 8.37 4.34
C LYS A 3 -4.67 7.01 3.96
N PRO A 4 -5.45 6.91 2.87
CA PRO A 4 -6.00 5.64 2.40
C PRO A 4 -4.88 4.68 1.98
N PHE A 5 -5.11 3.39 2.19
CA PHE A 5 -4.25 2.33 1.67
C PHE A 5 -4.73 1.92 0.28
N TYR A 6 -3.77 1.51 -0.56
CA TYR A 6 -4.05 1.00 -1.88
C TYR A 6 -3.35 -0.34 -2.09
N LYS A 7 -3.97 -1.19 -2.90
CA LYS A 7 -3.38 -2.40 -3.44
C LYS A 7 -3.10 -2.20 -4.93
N ASN A 8 -1.89 -2.51 -5.35
CA ASN A 8 -1.55 -2.65 -6.76
C ASN A 8 -2.09 -3.99 -7.26
N LYS A 9 -3.01 -3.96 -8.22
CA LYS A 9 -3.65 -5.16 -8.79
C LYS A 9 -2.68 -6.03 -9.60
N LEU A 10 -1.58 -5.46 -10.10
CA LEU A 10 -0.61 -6.19 -10.92
C LEU A 10 0.41 -6.95 -10.06
N THR A 11 0.94 -6.28 -9.03
CA THR A 11 2.00 -6.85 -8.17
C THR A 11 1.43 -7.51 -6.92
N GLY A 12 0.20 -7.16 -6.52
CA GLY A 12 -0.40 -7.55 -5.25
C GLY A 12 0.10 -6.72 -4.07
N ASN A 13 1.01 -5.77 -4.29
CA ASN A 13 1.65 -5.02 -3.21
C ASN A 13 0.71 -3.96 -2.63
N TYR A 14 0.86 -3.74 -1.32
CA TYR A 14 0.09 -2.77 -0.56
C TYR A 14 0.93 -1.52 -0.30
N GLY A 15 0.31 -0.35 -0.25
CA GLY A 15 1.00 0.89 0.03
C GLY A 15 0.10 2.09 0.25
N VAL A 16 0.71 3.26 0.36
CA VAL A 16 0.05 4.55 0.47
C VAL A 16 0.46 5.43 -0.71
N LEU A 17 -0.50 6.17 -1.26
CA LEU A 17 -0.22 7.08 -2.37
C LEU A 17 0.54 8.33 -1.87
N GLU A 18 1.70 8.62 -2.45
CA GLU A 18 2.51 9.80 -2.08
C GLU A 18 2.75 10.77 -3.24
N GLY A 19 2.75 10.30 -4.50
CA GLY A 19 2.90 11.12 -5.69
C GLY A 19 1.63 11.14 -6.53
N VAL A 20 1.27 12.29 -7.11
CA VAL A 20 0.09 12.43 -8.00
C VAL A 20 0.51 12.41 -9.48
N VAL A 21 1.72 12.88 -9.81
CA VAL A 21 2.28 12.84 -11.18
C VAL A 21 3.83 12.78 -11.10
N PRO A 22 4.47 11.62 -11.37
CA PRO A 22 3.86 10.31 -11.58
C PRO A 22 3.17 9.78 -10.32
N LEU A 23 2.12 8.97 -10.51
CA LEU A 23 1.47 8.28 -9.40
C LEU A 23 2.46 7.30 -8.77
N THR A 24 2.74 7.51 -7.48
CA THR A 24 3.74 6.73 -6.75
C THR A 24 3.10 6.10 -5.52
N LEU A 25 3.18 4.77 -5.46
CA LEU A 25 2.75 3.97 -4.32
C LEU A 25 3.96 3.69 -3.43
N ARG A 26 3.98 4.24 -2.22
CA ARG A 26 4.97 3.88 -1.20
C ARG A 26 4.52 2.62 -0.49
N LEU A 27 5.32 1.57 -0.59
CA LEU A 27 4.92 0.25 -0.10
C LEU A 27 4.85 0.20 1.43
N VAL A 28 4.08 -0.74 1.95
CA VAL A 28 4.03 -1.05 3.39
C VAL A 28 4.46 -2.49 3.65
N ASN A 29 5.13 -2.70 4.77
CA ASN A 29 5.63 -4.00 5.22
C ASN A 29 5.20 -4.28 6.67
N ALA A 30 5.15 -5.56 7.04
CA ALA A 30 5.01 -5.97 8.43
C ALA A 30 6.39 -6.04 9.11
N VAL A 31 6.59 -5.27 10.16
CA VAL A 31 7.80 -5.27 10.99
C VAL A 31 7.39 -5.39 12.46
N GLY A 32 7.84 -6.44 13.15
CA GLY A 32 7.58 -6.62 14.58
C GLY A 32 6.09 -6.67 14.97
N GLY A 33 5.21 -7.12 14.08
CA GLY A 33 3.76 -7.15 14.31
C GLY A 33 3.02 -5.85 13.97
N MET A 34 3.71 -4.86 13.42
CA MET A 34 3.15 -3.56 13.02
C MET A 34 3.30 -3.34 11.51
N ILE A 35 2.38 -2.56 10.93
CA ILE A 35 2.49 -2.11 9.53
C ILE A 35 3.33 -0.83 9.49
N GLU A 36 4.42 -0.86 8.74
CA GLU A 36 5.32 0.27 8.56
C GLU A 36 5.46 0.65 7.08
N LEU A 37 5.69 1.94 6.82
CA LEU A 37 6.01 2.42 5.48
C LEU A 37 7.44 2.03 5.10
N SER A 38 7.57 1.34 3.97
CA SER A 38 8.86 0.98 3.37
C SER A 38 9.54 2.19 2.74
N HIS A 39 10.83 2.04 2.43
CA HIS A 39 11.57 2.95 1.54
C HIS A 39 11.34 2.62 0.06
N GLN A 40 10.67 1.49 -0.23
CA GLN A 40 10.35 1.06 -1.58
C GLN A 40 9.15 1.80 -2.13
N HIS A 41 9.25 2.14 -3.42
CA HIS A 41 8.23 2.86 -4.16
C HIS A 41 7.94 2.11 -5.46
N GLU A 42 6.68 2.14 -5.87
CA GLU A 42 6.24 1.64 -7.16
C GLU A 42 5.62 2.78 -7.97
N ASN A 43 6.02 2.87 -9.23
CA ASN A 43 5.30 3.66 -10.21
C ASN A 43 4.04 2.88 -10.58
N VAL A 44 2.89 3.53 -10.43
CA VAL A 44 1.58 2.91 -10.64
C VAL A 44 0.74 3.80 -11.55
N THR A 45 -0.32 3.24 -12.10
CA THR A 45 -1.38 3.99 -12.78
C THR A 45 -2.65 3.89 -11.95
N ALA A 46 -3.54 4.89 -12.06
CA ALA A 46 -4.80 4.89 -11.30
C ALA A 46 -5.64 3.63 -11.59
N GLU A 47 -5.60 3.14 -12.83
CA GLU A 47 -6.31 1.91 -13.24
C GLU A 47 -5.79 0.65 -12.53
N ASN A 48 -4.56 0.66 -12.01
CA ASN A 48 -3.92 -0.48 -11.34
C ASN A 48 -4.08 -0.44 -9.83
N LEU A 49 -4.61 0.65 -9.27
CA LEU A 49 -4.84 0.79 -7.84
C LEU A 49 -6.29 0.48 -7.48
N VAL A 50 -6.47 -0.16 -6.32
CA VAL A 50 -7.75 -0.25 -5.63
C VAL A 50 -7.56 0.21 -4.20
N GLU A 51 -8.45 1.08 -3.72
CA GLU A 51 -8.45 1.50 -2.33
C GLU A 51 -8.91 0.33 -1.45
N VAL A 52 -8.19 0.09 -0.37
CA VAL A 52 -8.42 -1.04 0.55
C VAL A 52 -8.50 -0.55 2.00
N SER A 53 -9.19 -1.31 2.84
CA SER A 53 -9.27 -0.98 4.27
C SER A 53 -7.96 -1.31 4.99
N SER A 54 -7.73 -0.66 6.13
CA SER A 54 -6.62 -1.00 7.01
C SER A 54 -6.71 -2.43 7.54
N GLU A 55 -7.92 -2.98 7.73
CA GLU A 55 -8.06 -4.38 8.17
C GLU A 55 -7.57 -5.35 7.09
N GLU A 56 -7.85 -5.09 5.80
CA GLU A 56 -7.35 -5.95 4.72
C GLU A 56 -5.82 -6.00 4.73
N VAL A 57 -5.17 -4.84 4.84
CA VAL A 57 -3.70 -4.73 4.88
C VAL A 57 -3.13 -5.50 6.08
N GLN A 58 -3.74 -5.35 7.25
CA GLN A 58 -3.31 -6.07 8.46
C GLN A 58 -3.47 -7.59 8.31
N LYS A 59 -4.62 -8.06 7.81
CA LYS A 59 -4.83 -9.48 7.55
C LYS A 59 -3.82 -10.03 6.55
N ALA A 60 -3.58 -9.30 5.47
CA ALA A 60 -2.67 -9.71 4.41
C ALA A 60 -1.20 -9.78 4.87
N LEU A 61 -0.75 -8.84 5.69
CA LEU A 61 0.67 -8.72 6.06
C LEU A 61 1.02 -9.33 7.43
N LEU A 62 0.06 -9.41 8.36
CA LEU A 62 0.29 -9.93 9.72
C LEU A 62 -0.35 -11.32 9.93
N GLY A 63 -1.21 -11.79 9.01
CA GLY A 63 -1.80 -13.12 9.06
C GLY A 63 -2.94 -13.29 10.07
N PHE A 64 -3.63 -12.21 10.44
CA PHE A 64 -4.82 -12.23 11.30
C PHE A 64 -6.12 -12.55 10.52
#